data_AF-A0A534ZI29-F1
#
_entry.id   AF-A0A534ZI29-F1
#
_cell.length_a   1.000
_cell.length_b   1.000
_cell.length_c   1.000
_cell.angle_alpha   90.00
_cell.angle_beta   90.00
_cell.angle_gamma   90.00
#
_symmetry.space_group_name_H-M   'P 1'
#
loop_
_entity.id
_entity.type
_entity.pdbx_description
1 polymer ?
#
loop_
_entity_poly.entity_id
_entity_poly.type
_entity_poly.pdbx_seq_one_letter_code
_entity_poly.pdbx_strand_id
1 'polypeptide(L)' 'MIQLYDKETGASLGAITEEQLQFLADQLEEESPQDQDYYINEPTLDAFEEAGADPALVALLRKALGEREEMEIRWARS' A
#
# COMPACT_ATOMS: atom_id res chain seq x y z
N MET A 1 -10.73 5.72 -9.76
CA MET A 1 -10.62 4.63 -8.76
C MET A 1 -9.17 4.20 -8.75
N ILE A 2 -8.57 3.92 -7.60
CA ILE A 2 -7.15 3.55 -7.52
C ILE A 2 -7.06 2.05 -7.31
N GLN A 3 -6.29 1.37 -8.14
CA GLN A 3 -6.09 -0.07 -8.07
C GLN A 3 -4.67 -0.38 -7.61
N LEU A 4 -4.53 -1.20 -6.58
CA LEU A 4 -3.24 -1.73 -6.13
C LEU A 4 -2.89 -3.03 -6.84
N TYR A 5 -1.59 -3.20 -7.09
CA TYR A 5 -1.00 -4.39 -7.66
C TYR A 5 0.25 -4.77 -6.88
N ASP A 6 0.54 -6.07 -6.83
CA ASP A 6 1.87 -6.57 -6.49
C ASP A 6 2.83 -6.15 -7.61
N LYS A 7 3.91 -5.44 -7.25
CA LYS A 7 4.87 -4.90 -8.24
C LYS A 7 5.68 -6.02 -8.90
N GLU A 8 5.98 -7.10 -8.18
CA GLU A 8 6.75 -8.24 -8.70
C GLU A 8 5.92 -9.11 -9.64
N THR A 9 4.70 -9.45 -9.24
CA THR A 9 3.86 -10.42 -9.96
C THR A 9 2.86 -9.76 -10.92
N GLY A 10 2.58 -8.47 -10.74
CA GLY A 10 1.53 -7.75 -11.45
C GLY A 10 0.11 -8.13 -11.04
N ALA A 11 -0.06 -8.98 -10.02
CA ALA A 11 -1.36 -9.42 -9.55
C ALA A 11 -2.16 -8.26 -8.95
N SER A 12 -3.47 -8.21 -9.26
CA SER A 12 -4.39 -7.24 -8.66
C SER A 12 -4.62 -7.57 -7.18
N LEU A 13 -4.37 -6.59 -6.31
CA LEU A 13 -4.52 -6.74 -4.85
C LEU A 13 -5.90 -6.29 -4.39
N GLY A 14 -6.34 -5.12 -4.87
CA GLY A 14 -7.63 -4.52 -4.53
C GLY A 14 -7.67 -3.03 -4.83
N ALA A 15 -8.87 -2.45 -4.83
CA ALA A 15 -9.04 -1.03 -5.02
C ALA A 15 -8.99 -0.29 -3.68
N ILE A 16 -8.43 0.92 -3.70
CA ILE A 16 -8.37 1.84 -2.57
C ILE A 16 -8.98 3.19 -2.94
N THR A 17 -9.31 4.00 -1.93
CA THR A 17 -9.82 5.37 -2.12
C THR A 17 -8.66 6.37 -2.32
N GLU A 18 -8.99 7.59 -2.73
CA GLU A 18 -7.99 8.67 -2.82
C GLU A 18 -7.47 9.06 -1.43
N GLU A 19 -8.32 9.01 -0.38
CA GLU A 19 -7.89 9.28 0.99
C GLU A 19 -6.91 8.21 1.50
N GLN A 20 -7.16 6.94 1.16
CA GLN A 20 -6.25 5.84 1.50
C GLN A 20 -4.91 5.97 0.77
N LEU A 21 -4.93 6.38 -0.50
CA LEU A 21 -3.68 6.65 -1.22
C LEU A 21 -2.93 7.85 -0.63
N GLN A 22 -3.63 8.93 -0.28
CA GLN A 22 -3.00 10.09 0.37
C GLN A 22 -2.37 9.69 1.70
N PHE A 23 -3.04 8.84 2.49
CA PHE A 23 -2.46 8.30 3.72
C PHE A 23 -1.15 7.55 3.46
N LEU A 24 -1.10 6.69 2.42
CA LEU A 24 0.13 5.99 2.06
C LEU A 24 1.26 6.98 1.70
N ALA A 25 0.97 7.98 0.88
CA ALA A 25 1.93 9.03 0.51
C ALA A 25 2.38 9.88 1.71
N ASP A 26 1.51 10.10 2.70
CA ASP A 26 1.84 10.84 3.92
C ASP A 26 2.72 10.03 4.88
N GLN A 27 2.59 8.70 4.88
CA GLN A 27 3.34 7.80 5.76
C GLN A 27 4.64 7.27 5.16
N LEU A 28 4.73 7.21 3.82
CA LEU A 28 5.84 6.61 3.10
C LEU A 28 6.60 7.69 2.34
N GLU A 29 7.92 7.70 2.48
CA GLU A 29 8.77 8.63 1.73
C GLU A 29 8.77 8.27 0.24
N GLU A 30 8.31 9.18 -0.61
CA GLU A 30 8.48 9.10 -2.06
C GLU A 30 9.84 9.70 -2.46
N GLU A 31 10.64 8.97 -3.24
CA GLU A 31 11.89 9.51 -3.78
C GLU A 31 11.62 10.54 -4.90
N SER A 32 10.49 10.39 -5.59
CA SER A 32 10.01 11.29 -6.64
C SER A 32 8.48 11.45 -6.63
N PRO A 33 7.94 12.63 -6.98
CA PRO A 33 6.50 12.82 -7.18
C PRO A 33 5.88 12.01 -8.33
N GLN A 34 6.71 11.28 -9.09
CA GLN A 34 6.23 10.37 -10.14
C GLN A 34 6.20 8.91 -9.70
N ASP A 35 6.72 8.59 -8.51
CA ASP A 35 6.74 7.24 -8.01
C ASP A 35 5.31 6.78 -7.74
N GLN A 36 5.03 5.55 -8.17
CA GLN A 36 3.71 4.93 -8.04
C GLN A 36 3.81 3.59 -7.34
N ASP A 37 4.89 3.40 -6.58
CA ASP A 37 5.13 2.20 -5.83
C ASP A 37 5.72 2.49 -4.46
N TYR A 38 5.46 1.57 -3.55
CA TYR A 38 5.87 1.65 -2.17
C TYR A 38 6.35 0.30 -1.68
N TYR A 39 7.43 0.32 -0.92
CA TYR A 39 7.88 -0.82 -0.13
C TYR A 39 7.07 -0.91 1.17
N ILE A 40 6.60 -2.11 1.51
CA ILE A 40 5.90 -2.39 2.76
C ILE A 40 6.42 -3.69 3.38
N ASN A 41 6.39 -3.75 4.72
CA ASN A 41 6.64 -4.95 5.52
C ASN A 41 5.74 -4.97 6.75
N GLU A 42 5.81 -6.02 7.57
CA GLU A 42 5.00 -6.13 8.79
C GLU A 42 5.11 -4.90 9.72
N PRO A 43 6.33 -4.42 10.10
CA PRO A 43 6.49 -3.20 10.91
C PRO A 43 5.84 -1.96 10.32
N THR A 44 5.91 -1.76 8.99
CA THR A 44 5.24 -0.64 8.32
C THR A 44 3.71 -0.71 8.50
N LEU A 45 3.13 -1.91 8.38
CA LEU A 45 1.68 -2.09 8.54
C LEU A 45 1.24 -1.91 10.01
N ASP A 46 2.05 -2.33 10.97
CA ASP A 46 1.81 -2.06 12.38
C ASP A 46 1.82 -0.54 12.67
N ALA A 47 2.80 0.18 12.12
CA ALA A 47 2.89 1.64 12.24
C ALA A 47 1.67 2.35 11.62
N PHE A 48 1.11 1.83 10.53
CA PHE A 48 -0.11 2.37 9.93
C PHE A 48 -1.32 2.28 10.86
N GLU A 49 -1.49 1.15 11.56
CA GLU A 49 -2.57 1.01 12.54
C GLU A 49 -2.42 2.01 13.69
N GLU A 50 -1.19 2.20 14.20
CA GLU A 50 -0.89 3.20 15.23
C GLU A 50 -1.13 4.64 14.77
N ALA A 51 -0.88 4.93 13.49
CA ALA A 51 -1.12 6.22 12.85
C ALA A 51 -2.61 6.46 12.52
N GLY A 52 -3.49 5.51 12.79
CA GLY A 52 -4.93 5.65 12.55
C GLY A 52 -5.34 5.40 11.09
N ALA A 53 -4.61 4.56 10.37
CA ALA A 53 -4.99 4.11 9.04
C ALA A 53 -6.41 3.54 9.00
N ASP A 54 -7.05 3.64 7.84
CA ASP A 54 -8.30 2.94 7.58
C ASP A 54 -8.11 1.42 7.78
N PRO A 55 -8.88 0.75 8.65
CA PRO A 55 -8.78 -0.69 8.87
C PRO A 55 -8.95 -1.53 7.59
N ALA A 56 -9.72 -1.05 6.62
CA ALA A 56 -9.91 -1.74 5.34
C ALA A 56 -8.63 -1.70 4.48
N LEU A 57 -7.88 -0.60 4.54
CA LEU A 57 -6.58 -0.47 3.86
C LEU A 57 -5.58 -1.44 4.48
N VAL A 58 -5.44 -1.45 5.81
CA VAL A 58 -4.48 -2.32 6.47
C VAL A 58 -4.82 -3.80 6.26
N ALA A 59 -6.11 -4.17 6.35
CA ALA A 59 -6.55 -5.53 6.08
C ALA A 59 -6.22 -5.98 4.64
N LEU A 60 -6.36 -5.09 3.66
CA LEU A 60 -5.99 -5.35 2.28
C LEU A 60 -4.48 -5.59 2.14
N LEU A 61 -3.66 -4.72 2.73
CA LEU A 61 -2.20 -4.80 2.64
C LEU A 61 -1.65 -6.02 3.38
N ARG A 62 -2.16 -6.35 4.58
CA ARG A 62 -1.78 -7.56 5.31
C ARG A 62 -2.14 -8.83 4.52
N LYS A 63 -3.31 -8.84 3.89
CA LYS A 63 -3.70 -9.95 3.00
C LYS A 63 -2.78 -10.07 1.79
N ALA A 64 -2.34 -8.94 1.21
CA ALA A 64 -1.41 -8.92 0.09
C ALA A 64 -0.02 -9.43 0.49
N LEU A 65 0.47 -9.02 1.66
CA LEU A 65 1.77 -9.44 2.21
C LEU A 65 1.78 -10.95 2.51
N GLY A 66 0.71 -11.47 3.10
CA GLY A 66 0.56 -12.91 3.34
C GLY A 66 1.65 -13.45 4.27
N GLU A 67 2.44 -14.41 3.81
CA GLU A 67 3.57 -15.00 4.55
C GLU A 67 4.93 -14.38 4.15
N ARG A 68 4.95 -13.33 3.31
CA ARG A 68 6.19 -12.66 2.89
C ARG A 68 6.65 -11.70 3.97
N GLU A 69 7.97 -11.57 4.15
CA GLU A 69 8.56 -10.60 5.09
C GLU A 69 8.35 -9.15 4.62
N GLU A 70 8.39 -8.93 3.30
CA GLU A 70 8.28 -7.63 2.65
C GLU A 70 7.68 -7.78 1.24
N MET A 71 7.16 -6.68 0.70
CA MET A 71 6.75 -6.60 -0.71
C MET A 71 6.76 -5.15 -1.20
N GLU A 72 6.88 -4.98 -2.51
CA GLU A 72 6.58 -3.70 -3.17
C GLU A 72 5.16 -3.74 -3.79
N ILE A 73 4.37 -2.72 -3.51
CA ILE A 73 3.06 -2.51 -4.12
C ILE A 73 3.14 -1.36 -5.12
N ARG A 74 2.39 -1.44 -6.22
CA ARG A 74 2.21 -0.32 -7.14
C ARG A 74 0.75 0.08 -7.26
N TRP A 75 0.46 1.36 -7.45
CA TRP A 75 -0.89 1.85 -7.67
C TRP A 75 -1.08 2.37 -9.09
N ALA A 76 -2.31 2.36 -9.58
CA ALA A 76 -2.67 2.98 -10.85
C ALA A 76 -4.07 3.59 -10.79
N ARG A 77 -4.24 4.74 -11.46
CA ARG A 77 -5.55 5.40 -11.64
C ARG A 77 -6.21 4.91 -12.93
N SER A 78 -7.50 4.58 -12.82
CA SER A 78 -8.43 4.37 -13.95
C SER A 78 -9.66 5.24 -13.82
#